data_AF-A0A433QD90-F1
#
_entry.id   AF-A0A433QD90-F1
#
_cell.length_a   1.000
_cell.length_b   1.000
_cell.length_c   1.000
_cell.angle_alpha   90.00
_cell.angle_beta   90.00
_cell.angle_gamma   90.00
#
_symmetry.space_group_name_H-M   'P 1'
#
loop_
_entity.id
_entity.type
_entity.pdbx_description
1 polymer ?
#
loop_
_entity_poly.entity_id
_entity_poly.type
_entity_poly.pdbx_seq_one_letter_code
_entity_poly.pdbx_strand_id
1 'polypeptide(L)'
;MTITFQVSKGGNLDIDFCISNPINHIIQSGMHELMETHSLQAEIPGCYMYCFSNQMSAMTDKSVSFNIYGLKHVEDTSEHIDPLKCKIHELVDSMSSVKDE
;
A
#
# COMPACT_ATOMS: atom_id res chain seq x y z
N MET A 1 -7.86 7.54 -5.45
CA MET A 1 -6.96 6.48 -4.94
C MET A 1 -6.99 5.36 -5.95
N THR A 2 -5.84 4.77 -6.26
CA THR A 2 -5.77 3.68 -7.22
C THR A 2 -4.85 2.60 -6.67
N ILE A 3 -5.29 1.35 -6.79
CA ILE A 3 -4.53 0.16 -6.41
C ILE A 3 -4.35 -0.72 -7.64
N THR A 4 -3.14 -1.20 -7.82
CA THR A 4 -2.79 -2.23 -8.81
C THR A 4 -2.18 -3.40 -8.07
N PHE A 5 -2.56 -4.62 -8.42
CA PHE A 5 -1.94 -5.82 -7.86
C PHE A 5 -1.74 -6.90 -8.91
N GLN A 6 -0.85 -7.84 -8.60
CA GLN A 6 -0.57 -9.02 -9.40
C GLN A 6 -0.18 -10.19 -8.50
N VAL A 7 -0.75 -11.37 -8.77
CA VAL A 7 -0.31 -12.62 -8.16
C VAL A 7 0.90 -13.17 -8.93
N SER A 8 2.02 -13.32 -8.24
CA SER A 8 3.30 -13.73 -8.83
C SER A 8 3.62 -15.21 -8.63
N LYS A 9 3.11 -15.83 -7.57
CA LYS A 9 3.35 -17.25 -7.22
C LYS A 9 2.17 -17.83 -6.44
N GLY A 10 1.99 -19.15 -6.51
CA GLY A 10 1.06 -19.94 -5.70
C GLY A 10 -0.21 -20.38 -6.43
N GLY A 11 -0.52 -21.68 -6.35
CA GLY A 11 -1.74 -22.30 -6.89
C GLY A 11 -2.06 -21.92 -8.34
N ASN A 12 -3.31 -21.54 -8.58
CA ASN A 12 -3.82 -21.11 -9.88
C ASN A 12 -3.47 -19.66 -10.26
N LEU A 13 -2.59 -18.99 -9.49
CA LEU A 13 -2.22 -17.59 -9.69
C LEU A 13 -3.39 -16.60 -9.60
N ASP A 14 -4.44 -16.97 -8.84
CA ASP A 14 -5.64 -16.17 -8.60
C ASP A 14 -5.74 -15.70 -7.14
N ILE A 15 -6.47 -14.62 -6.86
CA ILE A 15 -6.76 -14.16 -5.50
C ILE A 15 -8.14 -13.50 -5.47
N ASP A 16 -8.85 -13.65 -4.34
CA ASP A 16 -10.06 -12.86 -4.10
C ASP A 16 -9.65 -11.52 -3.49
N PHE A 17 -10.22 -10.44 -4.01
CA PHE A 17 -9.87 -9.08 -3.62
C PHE A 17 -11.11 -8.32 -3.18
N CYS A 18 -11.02 -7.53 -2.11
CA CYS A 18 -12.07 -6.57 -1.80
C CYS A 18 -11.53 -5.28 -1.19
N ILE A 19 -12.32 -4.21 -1.34
CA ILE A 19 -12.06 -2.90 -0.78
C ILE A 19 -13.26 -2.52 0.07
N SER A 20 -13.01 -2.11 1.32
CA SER A 20 -14.03 -1.54 2.19
C SER A 20 -13.70 -0.11 2.59
N ASN A 21 -14.74 0.69 2.78
CA ASN A 21 -14.63 2.07 3.22
C ASN A 21 -14.46 2.15 4.77
N PRO A 22 -14.29 3.37 5.34
CA PRO A 22 -14.06 3.54 6.78
C PRO A 22 -15.21 3.07 7.70
N ILE A 23 -16.39 2.82 7.16
CA ILE A 23 -17.55 2.29 7.89
C ILE A 23 -17.76 0.79 7.62
N ASN A 24 -16.73 0.09 7.15
CA ASN A 24 -16.72 -1.34 6.83
C ASN A 24 -17.72 -1.79 5.74
N HIS A 25 -18.16 -0.87 4.89
CA HIS A 25 -18.96 -1.21 3.73
C HIS A 25 -18.06 -1.58 2.55
N ILE A 26 -18.30 -2.75 1.94
CA ILE A 26 -17.57 -3.22 0.76
C ILE A 26 -17.99 -2.37 -0.44
N ILE A 27 -17.04 -1.66 -1.04
CA ILE A 27 -17.27 -0.81 -2.21
C ILE A 27 -16.86 -1.48 -3.52
N GLN A 28 -15.93 -2.43 -3.45
CA GLN A 28 -15.43 -3.18 -4.60
C GLN A 28 -15.09 -4.60 -4.14
N SER A 29 -15.39 -5.60 -4.96
CA SER A 29 -14.97 -6.97 -4.76
C SER A 29 -14.72 -7.67 -6.09
N GLY A 30 -13.69 -8.50 -6.14
CA GLY A 30 -13.31 -9.35 -7.27
C GLY A 30 -13.01 -10.76 -6.76
N MET A 31 -13.30 -11.75 -7.59
CA MET A 31 -13.02 -13.16 -7.30
C MET A 31 -12.12 -13.73 -8.38
N HIS A 32 -11.18 -14.59 -7.97
CA HIS A 32 -10.23 -15.25 -8.87
C HIS A 32 -9.44 -14.31 -9.80
N GLU A 33 -9.02 -13.14 -9.30
CA GLU A 33 -8.29 -12.16 -10.10
C GLU A 33 -6.79 -12.46 -10.10
N LEU A 34 -6.15 -12.35 -11.27
CA LEU A 34 -4.72 -12.60 -11.43
C LEU A 34 -3.90 -11.30 -11.34
N MET A 35 -4.40 -10.26 -12.02
CA MET A 35 -3.82 -8.93 -12.08
C MET A 35 -4.94 -7.95 -12.41
N GLU A 36 -5.09 -6.91 -11.59
CA GLU A 36 -6.15 -5.93 -11.78
C GLU A 36 -5.71 -4.54 -11.29
N THR A 37 -6.34 -3.49 -11.83
CA THR A 37 -6.16 -2.10 -11.38
C THR A 37 -7.51 -1.45 -11.07
N HIS A 38 -7.74 -1.14 -9.80
CA HIS A 38 -8.95 -0.46 -9.35
C HIS A 38 -8.66 1.01 -9.05
N SER A 39 -9.41 1.90 -9.69
CA SER A 39 -9.43 3.33 -9.37
C SER A 39 -10.72 3.68 -8.64
N LEU A 40 -10.59 4.28 -7.46
CA LEU A 40 -11.70 4.67 -6.60
C LEU A 40 -11.56 6.11 -6.12
N GLN A 41 -12.71 6.77 -6.00
CA GLN A 41 -12.82 8.07 -5.38
C GLN A 41 -13.26 7.89 -3.91
N ALA A 42 -12.54 8.53 -2.99
CA ALA A 42 -12.90 8.48 -1.58
C ALA A 42 -14.10 9.41 -1.34
N GLU A 43 -15.27 8.82 -1.03
CA GLU A 43 -16.49 9.56 -0.71
C GLU A 43 -16.51 10.06 0.73
N ILE A 44 -15.85 9.34 1.64
CA ILE A 44 -15.87 9.60 3.08
C ILE A 44 -14.42 9.65 3.57
N PRO A 45 -14.04 10.63 4.40
CA PRO A 45 -12.70 10.67 5.00
C PRO A 45 -12.51 9.51 5.98
N GLY A 46 -11.34 8.89 5.95
CA GLY A 46 -10.94 7.85 6.89
C GLY A 46 -10.09 6.75 6.25
N CYS A 47 -9.89 5.67 6.99
CA CYS A 47 -9.09 4.54 6.55
C CYS A 47 -9.88 3.61 5.64
N TYR A 48 -9.39 3.40 4.42
CA TYR A 48 -9.90 2.37 3.51
C TYR A 48 -9.08 1.10 3.69
N MET A 49 -9.74 -0.05 3.65
CA MET A 49 -9.10 -1.35 3.84
C MET A 49 -9.10 -2.13 2.52
N TYR A 50 -7.94 -2.68 2.17
CA TYR A 50 -7.73 -3.52 0.99
C TYR A 50 -7.45 -4.94 1.48
N CYS A 51 -8.27 -5.90 1.06
CA CYS A 51 -8.21 -7.28 1.52
C CYS A 51 -7.86 -8.21 0.36
N PHE A 52 -6.91 -9.12 0.60
CA PHE A 52 -6.57 -10.23 -0.28
C PHE A 52 -6.88 -11.54 0.43
N SER A 53 -7.79 -12.35 -0.11
CA SER A 53 -8.20 -13.62 0.48
C SER A 53 -7.71 -14.81 -0.33
N ASN A 54 -7.00 -15.72 0.35
CA ASN A 54 -6.53 -17.00 -0.19
C ASN A 54 -7.39 -18.18 0.31
N GLN A 55 -8.66 -17.96 0.62
CA GLN A 55 -9.51 -19.03 1.16
C GLN A 55 -9.80 -20.13 0.12
N MET A 56 -9.88 -19.79 -1.17
CA MET A 56 -10.29 -20.74 -2.21
C MET A 56 -9.14 -21.58 -2.77
N SER A 57 -7.92 -21.04 -2.78
CA SER A 57 -6.70 -21.68 -3.30
C SER A 57 -5.71 -22.00 -2.17
N ALA A 58 -6.24 -22.40 -1.01
CA ALA A 58 -5.52 -22.58 0.26
C ALA A 58 -4.50 -23.74 0.28
N MET A 59 -4.36 -24.51 -0.82
CA MET A 59 -3.37 -25.59 -0.88
C MET A 59 -1.93 -25.08 -0.84
N THR A 60 -1.70 -23.83 -1.26
CA THR A 60 -0.36 -23.23 -1.31
C THR A 60 -0.41 -21.75 -0.94
N ASP A 61 0.69 -21.27 -0.35
CA ASP A 61 0.91 -19.84 -0.14
C ASP A 61 0.92 -19.09 -1.48
N LYS A 62 0.38 -17.86 -1.45
CA LYS A 62 0.35 -16.97 -2.61
C LYS A 62 1.20 -15.73 -2.37
N SER A 63 1.96 -15.33 -3.39
CA SER A 63 2.75 -14.11 -3.37
C SER A 63 2.07 -13.05 -4.22
N VAL A 64 1.53 -12.01 -3.60
CA VAL A 64 0.86 -10.89 -4.26
C VAL A 64 1.75 -9.65 -4.18
N SER A 65 2.03 -9.03 -5.32
CA SER A 65 2.70 -7.73 -5.40
C SER A 65 1.63 -6.67 -5.65
N PHE A 66 1.66 -5.57 -4.90
CA PHE A 66 0.68 -4.50 -5.05
C PHE A 66 1.31 -3.11 -4.93
N ASN A 67 0.67 -2.13 -5.54
CA ASN A 67 1.05 -0.72 -5.47
C ASN A 67 -0.21 0.14 -5.28
N ILE A 68 -0.14 1.14 -4.40
CA ILE A 68 -1.26 2.04 -4.08
C ILE A 68 -0.79 3.48 -4.25
N TYR A 69 -1.53 4.27 -5.03
CA TYR A 69 -1.20 5.67 -5.32
C TYR A 69 -2.44 6.58 -5.23
N GLY A 70 -2.21 7.87 -4.99
CA GLY A 70 -3.30 8.86 -4.81
C GLY A 70 -3.93 8.89 -3.43
N LEU A 71 -3.24 8.37 -2.41
CA LEU A 71 -3.49 8.68 -1.00
C LEU A 71 -2.82 10.04 -0.71
N LYS A 72 -3.59 11.05 -0.29
CA LYS A 72 -2.97 12.15 0.47
C LYS A 72 -2.59 11.53 1.81
N HIS A 73 -1.29 11.44 2.06
CA HIS A 73 -0.76 11.02 3.34
C HIS A 73 -1.31 11.99 4.40
N VAL A 74 -2.33 11.57 5.14
CA VAL A 74 -2.58 12.16 6.45
C VAL A 74 -1.47 11.58 7.29
N GLU A 75 -0.51 12.42 7.66
CA GLU A 75 0.57 12.03 8.55
C GLU A 75 -0.06 11.46 9.83
N ASP A 76 -0.07 10.12 9.92
CA ASP A 76 -0.18 9.47 11.20
C ASP A 76 1.01 10.00 12.03
N THR A 77 0.70 10.59 13.17
CA THR A 77 1.68 11.07 14.15
C THR A 77 2.37 9.89 14.84
N SER A 78 2.95 8.99 14.04
CA SER A 78 3.88 7.97 14.46
C SER A 78 5.14 8.19 13.64
N GLU A 79 6.12 8.79 14.29
CA GLU A 79 7.42 9.18 13.75
C GLU A 79 8.21 7.96 13.24
N HIS A 80 7.85 7.45 12.06
CA HIS A 80 8.82 6.75 11.23
C HIS A 80 9.68 7.83 10.57
N ILE A 81 10.74 8.24 11.26
CA ILE A 81 11.77 9.09 10.67
C ILE A 81 12.29 8.33 9.44
N ASP A 82 11.95 8.82 8.25
CA ASP A 82 12.45 8.30 6.99
C ASP A 82 13.99 8.24 7.09
N PRO A 83 14.62 7.05 6.99
CA PRO A 83 16.07 6.92 7.09
C PRO A 83 16.82 7.77 6.06
N LEU A 84 16.16 8.18 4.97
CA LEU A 84 16.69 9.15 4.01
C LEU A 84 16.78 10.56 4.62
N LYS A 85 15.79 10.98 5.42
CA LYS A 85 15.77 12.28 6.09
C LYS A 85 16.90 12.42 7.12
N CYS A 86 17.21 11.34 7.85
CA CYS A 86 18.38 11.28 8.73
C CYS A 86 19.69 11.49 7.96
N LYS A 87 19.87 10.81 6.82
CA LYS A 87 21.07 10.95 6.00
C LYS A 87 21.21 12.35 5.40
N ILE A 88 20.09 12.98 5.02
CA ILE A 88 20.09 14.36 4.54
C ILE A 88 20.56 15.30 5.66
N HIS A 89 20.12 15.09 6.90
CA HIS A 89 20.53 15.93 8.03
C HIS A 89 22.02 15.80 8.35
N GLU A 90 22.55 14.57 8.33
CA GLU A 90 23.99 14.29 8.55
C GLU A 90 24.88 15.00 7.53
N LEU A 91 24.45 15.03 6.26
CA LEU A 91 25.17 15.74 5.19
C LEU A 91 25.12 17.26 5.38
N VAL A 92 23.97 17.79 5.83
CA VAL A 92 23.82 19.23 6.11
C VAL A 92 24.73 19.67 7.26
N ASP A 93 24.82 18.87 8.31
CA ASP A 93 25.69 19.15 9.47
C ASP A 93 27.19 19.05 9.11
N SER A 94 27.53 18.12 8.22
CA SER A 94 28.90 17.99 7.70
C SER A 94 29.27 19.16 6.77
N MET A 95 28.31 19.67 5.99
CA MET A 95 28.52 20.81 5.09
C MET A 95 28.60 22.16 5.82
N SER A 96 27.89 22.33 6.94
CA SER A 96 27.97 23.57 7.74
C SER A 96 29.33 23.70 8.43
N SER A 97 29.87 22.59 8.93
CA SER A 97 31.18 22.53 9.60
C SER A 97 32.36 22.93 8.71
N VAL A 98 32.22 22.81 7.39
CA VAL A 98 33.26 23.20 6.41
C VAL A 98 33.17 24.68 6.02
N LYS A 99 32.07 25.37 6.37
CA LYS A 99 31.84 26.76 5.98
C LYS A 99 32.35 27.78 7.02
N ASP A 100 32.71 27.31 8.21
CA ASP A 100 33.19 28.16 9.32
C ASP A 100 34.73 28.21 9.46
N GLU A 101 35.49 27.77 8.44
CA GLU A 101 36.93 28.03 8.26
C GLU A 101 37.17 28.81 6.96
#